data_AF-A0A2G9TW98-F1
#
_entry.id   AF-A0A2G9TW98-F1
#
_cell.length_a   1.000
_cell.length_b   1.000
_cell.length_c   1.000
_cell.angle_alpha   90.00
_cell.angle_beta   90.00
_cell.angle_gamma   90.00
#
_symmetry.space_group_name_H-M   'P 1'
#
loop_
_entity.id
_entity.type
_entity.pdbx_description
1 polymer ?
#
loop_
_entity_poly.entity_id
_entity_poly.type
_entity_poly.pdbx_seq_one_letter_code
_entity_poly.pdbx_strand_id
1 'polypeptide(L)'
;MKLKLNGVAIGIYSNWYDWKQITNNWTGASGSLLWYWNVLGAGVLGESGADFSDFHPFATWSSAAVKQFGQQVQVCGVNVNR
;
A
#
# COMPACT_ATOMS: atom_id res chain seq x y z
N MET A 1 -5.18 -3.69 19.03
CA MET A 1 -5.85 -4.02 17.75
C MET A 1 -6.60 -5.34 17.92
N LYS A 2 -7.95 -5.32 17.97
CA LYS A 2 -8.76 -6.49 18.39
C LYS A 2 -8.54 -7.75 17.53
N LEU A 3 -8.32 -7.60 16.23
CA LEU A 3 -8.10 -8.72 15.30
C LEU A 3 -6.80 -9.50 15.59
N LYS A 4 -5.74 -8.86 16.12
CA LYS A 4 -4.49 -9.56 16.48
C LYS A 4 -4.70 -10.56 17.63
N LEU A 5 -5.68 -10.29 18.51
CA LEU A 5 -6.00 -11.17 19.64
C LEU A 5 -6.61 -12.50 19.19
N ASN A 6 -7.08 -12.59 17.95
CA ASN A 6 -7.65 -13.80 17.35
C ASN A 6 -6.64 -14.59 16.51
N GLY A 7 -5.33 -14.27 16.60
CA GLY A 7 -4.29 -14.93 15.81
C GLY A 7 -4.26 -14.56 14.33
N VAL A 8 -5.01 -13.51 13.94
CA VAL A 8 -5.05 -13.03 12.55
C VAL A 8 -3.95 -11.99 12.33
N ALA A 9 -3.07 -12.24 11.36
CA ALA A 9 -2.12 -11.25 10.88
C ALA A 9 -2.84 -10.15 10.09
N ILE A 10 -2.46 -8.89 10.30
CA ILE A 10 -3.17 -7.76 9.71
C ILE A 10 -2.22 -6.96 8.83
N GLY A 11 -2.66 -6.68 7.61
CA GLY A 11 -2.02 -5.74 6.70
C GLY A 11 -2.76 -4.40 6.65
N ILE A 12 -2.03 -3.35 6.28
CA ILE A 12 -2.55 -2.02 6.02
C ILE A 12 -2.27 -1.68 4.56
N TYR A 13 -3.29 -1.19 3.86
CA TYR A 13 -3.17 -0.64 2.50
C TYR A 13 -3.10 0.88 2.59
N SER A 14 -1.96 1.47 2.23
CA SER A 14 -1.75 2.93 2.29
C SER A 14 -0.48 3.33 1.54
N ASN A 15 -0.27 4.64 1.40
CA ASN A 15 1.01 5.23 1.04
C ASN A 15 1.42 6.30 2.07
N TRP A 16 2.61 6.87 1.93
CA TRP A 16 3.14 7.86 2.87
C TRP A 16 2.24 9.12 2.96
N TYR A 17 1.70 9.54 1.82
CA TYR A 17 0.92 10.77 1.68
C TYR A 17 -0.45 10.62 2.34
N ASP A 18 -1.20 9.57 1.99
CA ASP A 18 -2.48 9.24 2.60
C ASP A 18 -2.34 9.00 4.09
N TRP A 19 -1.27 8.29 4.50
CA TRP A 19 -1.03 8.04 5.91
C TRP A 19 -0.90 9.34 6.69
N LYS A 20 -0.13 10.30 6.16
CA LYS A 20 0.00 11.63 6.74
C LYS A 20 -1.34 12.35 6.80
N GLN A 21 -2.13 12.34 5.72
CA GLN A 21 -3.41 13.04 5.66
C GLN A 21 -4.46 12.47 6.60
N ILE A 22 -4.57 11.14 6.67
CA ILE A 22 -5.64 10.46 7.39
C ILE A 22 -5.31 10.34 8.88
N THR A 23 -4.05 10.04 9.20
CA THR A 23 -3.65 9.68 10.56
C THR A 23 -2.83 10.75 11.28
N ASN A 24 -2.46 11.82 10.57
CA ASN A 24 -1.50 12.82 11.07
C ASN A 24 -0.18 12.17 11.53
N ASN A 25 0.38 11.28 10.69
CA ASN A 25 1.63 10.54 10.96
C ASN A 25 1.60 9.67 12.22
N TRP A 26 0.47 9.05 12.52
CA TRP A 26 0.40 8.13 13.65
C TRP A 26 1.40 6.97 13.53
N THR A 27 2.06 6.59 14.62
CA THR A 27 3.14 5.59 14.66
C THR A 27 2.72 4.26 15.29
N GLY A 28 1.46 4.08 15.65
CA GLY A 28 0.98 2.87 16.34
C GLY A 28 0.68 1.67 15.43
N ALA A 29 1.10 1.71 14.15
CA ALA A 29 0.90 0.64 13.18
C ALA A 29 1.87 -0.55 13.34
N SER A 30 2.53 -0.68 14.49
CA SER A 30 3.58 -1.67 14.73
C SER A 30 3.10 -3.11 14.53
N GLY A 31 3.96 -3.92 13.93
CA GLY A 31 3.72 -5.35 13.67
C GLY A 31 2.56 -5.63 12.71
N SER A 32 2.29 -4.72 11.77
CA SER A 32 1.38 -4.95 10.64
C SER A 32 2.17 -4.97 9.33
N LEU A 33 1.69 -5.72 8.34
CA LEU A 33 2.28 -5.71 6.99
C LEU A 33 1.80 -4.47 6.24
N LEU A 34 2.62 -3.95 5.32
CA LEU A 34 2.23 -2.84 4.45
C LEU A 34 2.01 -3.33 3.02
N TRP A 35 0.82 -3.09 2.50
CA TRP A 35 0.54 -3.05 1.07
C TRP A 35 0.66 -1.59 0.63
N TYR A 36 1.79 -1.26 0.00
CA TYR A 36 2.12 0.08 -0.44
C TYR A 36 1.52 0.35 -1.81
N TRP A 37 0.74 1.42 -1.96
CA TRP A 37 0.18 1.81 -3.25
C TRP A 37 0.80 3.12 -3.74
N ASN A 38 1.30 3.15 -4.96
CA ASN A 38 1.69 4.41 -5.60
C ASN A 38 1.64 4.22 -7.11
N VAL A 39 0.86 5.04 -7.80
CA VAL A 39 0.62 4.98 -9.25
C VAL A 39 0.57 6.41 -9.79
N LEU A 40 0.88 6.58 -11.06
CA LEU A 40 0.90 7.88 -11.73
C LEU A 40 -0.48 8.28 -12.26
N GLY A 41 -1.38 7.32 -12.43
CA GLY A 41 -2.72 7.52 -12.94
C GLY A 41 -3.50 6.21 -13.05
N ALA A 42 -4.64 6.25 -13.72
CA ALA A 42 -5.43 5.06 -14.05
C ALA A 42 -5.00 4.45 -15.40
N GLY A 43 -5.21 3.14 -15.54
CA GLY A 43 -4.89 2.39 -16.75
C GLY A 43 -3.40 2.10 -16.92
N VAL A 44 -3.05 1.38 -17.99
CA VAL A 44 -1.68 0.89 -18.24
C VAL A 44 -0.65 2.01 -18.29
N LEU A 45 -1.04 3.19 -18.82
CA LEU A 45 -0.14 4.35 -18.91
C LEU A 45 0.04 5.08 -17.57
N GLY A 46 -0.79 4.76 -16.57
CA GLY A 46 -0.70 5.30 -15.22
C GLY A 46 0.06 4.41 -14.24
N GLU A 47 0.62 3.28 -14.69
CA GLU A 47 1.40 2.40 -13.83
C GLU A 47 2.71 3.09 -13.37
N SER A 48 3.12 2.81 -12.13
CA SER A 48 4.47 3.09 -11.65
C SER A 48 5.38 1.89 -11.88
N GLY A 49 6.66 1.99 -11.48
CA GLY A 49 7.56 0.86 -11.48
C GLY A 49 7.02 -0.28 -10.60
N ALA A 50 7.08 -1.52 -11.11
CA ALA A 50 6.72 -2.74 -10.38
C ALA A 50 7.82 -3.15 -9.37
N ASP A 51 8.36 -2.16 -8.66
CA ASP A 51 9.42 -2.27 -7.67
C ASP A 51 9.13 -1.32 -6.50
N PHE A 52 10.08 -1.20 -5.57
CA PHE A 52 9.98 -0.35 -4.39
C PHE A 52 10.88 0.89 -4.46
N SER A 53 11.36 1.28 -5.64
CA SER A 53 12.27 2.42 -5.81
C SER A 53 11.64 3.76 -5.40
N ASP A 54 10.31 3.85 -5.44
CA ASP A 54 9.53 5.02 -5.04
C ASP A 54 9.00 4.93 -3.59
N PHE A 55 9.39 3.90 -2.83
CA PHE A 55 8.96 3.75 -1.45
C PHE A 55 9.59 4.82 -0.55
N HIS A 56 8.74 5.49 0.22
CA HIS A 56 9.15 6.45 1.23
C HIS A 56 8.81 5.86 2.60
N PRO A 57 9.75 5.69 3.55
CA PRO A 57 9.44 5.20 4.89
C PRO A 57 8.46 6.09 5.64
N PHE A 58 7.49 5.49 6.34
CA PHE A 58 6.52 6.19 7.18
C PHE A 58 6.01 5.31 8.32
N ALA A 59 5.44 5.94 9.35
CA ALA A 59 5.00 5.28 10.59
C ALA A 59 6.10 4.39 11.19
N THR A 60 5.94 3.06 11.08
CA THR A 60 6.92 2.06 11.58
C THR A 60 7.49 1.19 10.46
N TRP A 61 7.11 1.45 9.20
CA TRP A 61 7.55 0.66 8.06
C TRP A 61 8.79 1.27 7.40
N SER A 62 9.89 0.51 7.42
CA SER A 62 11.08 0.76 6.62
C SER A 62 11.06 0.03 5.27
N SER A 63 10.11 -0.88 5.08
CA SER A 63 9.83 -1.58 3.82
C SER A 63 8.36 -1.96 3.71
N ALA A 64 7.91 -2.24 2.50
CA ALA A 64 6.57 -2.76 2.23
C ALA A 64 6.64 -4.26 1.87
N ALA A 65 5.54 -4.98 2.13
CA ALA A 65 5.42 -6.40 1.80
C ALA A 65 4.84 -6.62 0.39
N VAL A 66 3.97 -5.72 -0.04
CA VAL A 66 3.31 -5.75 -1.35
C VAL A 66 3.33 -4.35 -1.96
N LYS A 67 3.48 -4.27 -3.27
CA LYS A 67 3.38 -3.05 -4.08
C LYS A 67 2.12 -3.13 -4.94
N GLN A 68 1.27 -2.10 -4.90
CA GLN A 68 0.35 -1.80 -5.99
C GLN A 68 1.00 -0.76 -6.88
N PHE A 69 1.34 -1.17 -8.10
CA PHE A 69 1.98 -0.34 -9.12
C PHE A 69 1.01 -0.01 -10.28
N GLY A 70 -0.15 -0.66 -10.36
CA GLY A 70 -1.19 -0.35 -11.33
C GLY A 70 -2.59 -0.26 -10.72
N GLN A 71 -3.44 0.60 -11.29
CA GLN A 71 -4.85 0.69 -10.91
C GLN A 71 -5.74 0.83 -12.14
N GLN A 72 -6.95 0.26 -12.04
CA GLN A 72 -7.94 0.30 -13.11
C GLN A 72 -7.38 -0.20 -14.46
N VAL A 73 -6.67 -1.33 -14.41
CA VAL A 73 -6.04 -1.96 -15.58
C VAL A 73 -6.88 -3.14 -16.05
N GLN A 74 -7.13 -3.22 -17.37
CA GLN A 74 -7.79 -4.38 -17.97
C GLN A 74 -6.79 -5.52 -18.17
N VAL A 75 -6.98 -6.62 -17.44
CA VAL A 75 -6.20 -7.85 -17.58
C VAL A 75 -7.17 -8.99 -17.86
N CYS A 76 -7.02 -9.64 -19.02
CA CYS A 76 -7.88 -10.75 -19.45
C CYS A 76 -9.39 -10.44 -19.35
N GLY A 77 -9.80 -9.20 -19.66
CA GLY A 77 -11.19 -8.75 -19.60
C GLY A 77 -11.72 -8.39 -18.20
N VAL A 78 -10.85 -8.39 -17.18
CA VAL A 78 -11.19 -7.99 -15.81
C VAL A 78 -10.47 -6.69 -15.46
N ASN A 79 -11.19 -5.76 -14.86
CA ASN A 79 -10.61 -4.54 -14.33
C ASN A 79 -9.96 -4.82 -12.97
N VAL A 80 -8.65 -4.61 -12.84
CA VAL A 80 -7.88 -4.96 -11.64
C VAL A 80 -6.96 -3.84 -11.20
N ASN A 81 -6.55 -3.90 -9.93
CA ASN A 81 -5.34 -3.26 -9.44
C ASN A 81 -4.22 -4.30 -9.41
N ARG A 82 -3.00 -3.88 -9.71
CA ARG A 82 -1.82 -4.74 -9.86
C ARG A 82 -0.73 -4.31 -8.91
#